data_AF-E4MSI2-F1
#
_entry.id   AF-E4MSI2-F1
#
_cell.length_a   1.000
_cell.length_b   1.000
_cell.length_c   1.000
_cell.angle_alpha   90.00
_cell.angle_beta   90.00
_cell.angle_gamma   90.00
#
_symmetry.space_group_name_H-M   'P 1'
#
loop_
_entity.id
_entity.type
_entity.pdbx_description
1 polymer ?
#
loop_
_entity_poly.entity_id
_entity_poly.type
_entity_poly.pdbx_seq_one_letter_code
_entity_poly.pdbx_strand_id
1 'polypeptide(L)'
;MNITQVLKTEIYHTLTDFLEAYKAEDTQVLAEKFDISGEFLEEIYEMFDFVEDKSVLHLFPIEEMDKKKVVARRAEKISKLAD
;
A
#
# COMPACT_ATOMS: atom_id res chain seq x y z
N MET A 1 -18.88 -3.83 -8.63
CA MET A 1 -17.85 -4.15 -9.63
C MET A 1 -17.38 -5.56 -9.38
N ASN A 2 -17.58 -6.49 -10.33
CA ASN A 2 -17.06 -7.85 -10.19
C ASN A 2 -15.65 -7.87 -10.78
N ILE A 3 -14.63 -7.75 -9.94
CA ILE A 3 -13.23 -7.72 -10.38
C ILE A 3 -12.86 -9.16 -10.77
N THR A 4 -12.41 -9.36 -12.01
CA THR A 4 -11.93 -10.67 -12.47
C THR A 4 -10.64 -11.04 -11.75
N GLN A 5 -10.31 -12.33 -11.67
CA GLN A 5 -9.04 -12.77 -11.07
C GLN A 5 -7.82 -12.21 -11.82
N VAL A 6 -7.94 -12.05 -13.15
CA VAL A 6 -6.92 -11.40 -13.98
C VAL A 6 -6.70 -9.95 -13.53
N LEU A 7 -7.78 -9.17 -13.43
CA LEU A 7 -7.69 -7.77 -13.01
C LEU A 7 -7.19 -7.61 -11.56
N LYS A 8 -7.54 -8.54 -10.65
CA LYS A 8 -6.98 -8.54 -9.28
C LYS A 8 -5.47 -8.72 -9.29
N THR A 9 -4.99 -9.67 -10.10
CA THR A 9 -3.57 -9.96 -10.24
C THR A 9 -2.82 -8.76 -10.81
N GLU A 10 -3.38 -8.10 -11.84
CA GLU A 10 -2.81 -6.89 -12.42
C GLU A 10 -2.73 -5.73 -11.42
N ILE A 11 -3.81 -5.48 -10.67
CA ILE A 11 -3.83 -4.45 -9.61
C ILE A 11 -2.80 -4.79 -8.54
N TYR A 12 -2.72 -6.05 -8.10
CA TYR A 12 -1.79 -6.47 -7.07
C TYR A 12 -0.34 -6.25 -7.47
N HIS A 13 0.02 -6.61 -8.70
CA HIS A 13 1.37 -6.37 -9.23
C HIS A 13 1.65 -4.88 -9.38
N THR A 14 0.68 -4.09 -9.86
CA THR A 14 0.85 -2.63 -9.98
C THR A 14 1.12 -1.98 -8.63
N LEU A 15 0.36 -2.37 -7.59
CA LEU A 15 0.56 -1.89 -6.22
C LEU A 15 1.90 -2.37 -5.63
N THR A 16 2.31 -3.58 -5.97
CA THR A 16 3.61 -4.14 -5.54
C THR A 16 4.75 -3.32 -6.13
N ASP A 17 4.71 -3.06 -7.44
CA ASP A 17 5.72 -2.27 -8.14
C ASP A 17 5.79 -0.84 -7.59
N PHE A 18 4.64 -0.21 -7.32
CA PHE A 18 4.59 1.09 -6.67
C PHE A 18 5.26 1.06 -5.29
N LEU A 19 4.91 0.07 -4.46
CA LEU A 19 5.42 -0.03 -3.11
C LEU A 19 6.94 -0.23 -3.09
N GLU A 20 7.48 -1.03 -4.00
CA GLU A 20 8.93 -1.23 -4.11
C GLU A 20 9.66 0.04 -4.58
N ALA A 21 9.11 0.77 -5.56
CA ALA A 21 9.65 2.07 -5.96
C ALA A 21 9.60 3.10 -4.81
N TYR A 22 8.51 3.12 -4.04
CA TYR A 22 8.36 3.98 -2.87
C TYR A 22 9.37 3.67 -1.77
N LYS A 23 9.59 2.39 -1.45
CA LYS A 23 10.60 1.96 -0.47
C LYS A 23 12.02 2.32 -0.90
N ALA A 24 12.31 2.20 -2.18
CA ALA A 24 13.61 2.54 -2.76
C ALA A 24 13.81 4.04 -2.96
N GLU A 25 12.78 4.85 -2.68
CA GLU A 25 12.76 6.29 -2.98
C GLU A 25 13.08 6.58 -4.46
N ASP A 26 12.66 5.67 -5.34
CA ASP A 26 12.88 5.77 -6.79
C ASP A 26 11.90 6.77 -7.41
N THR A 27 12.21 8.04 -7.22
CA THR A 27 11.40 9.17 -7.69
C THR A 27 11.22 9.18 -9.22
N GLN A 28 12.15 8.59 -9.97
CA GLN A 28 12.03 8.47 -11.42
C GLN A 28 10.93 7.49 -11.78
N VAL A 29 10.96 6.27 -11.21
CA VAL A 29 9.91 5.26 -11.47
C VAL A 29 8.55 5.76 -10.98
N LEU A 30 8.50 6.41 -9.82
CA LEU A 30 7.27 7.01 -9.28
C LEU A 30 6.67 8.04 -10.25
N ALA A 31 7.50 8.93 -10.81
CA ALA A 31 7.05 9.92 -11.78
C ALA A 31 6.66 9.29 -13.13
N GLU A 32 7.53 8.47 -13.73
CA GLU A 32 7.35 8.00 -15.10
C GLU A 32 6.26 6.92 -15.24
N LYS A 33 6.18 5.99 -14.26
CA LYS A 33 5.27 4.84 -14.34
C LYS A 33 3.93 5.08 -13.66
N PHE A 34 3.92 5.90 -12.61
CA PHE A 34 2.74 6.11 -11.77
C PHE A 34 2.21 7.53 -11.79
N ASP A 35 2.89 8.48 -12.45
CA ASP A 35 2.55 9.91 -12.45
C ASP A 35 2.49 10.50 -11.03
N ILE A 36 3.35 9.98 -10.13
CA ILE A 36 3.45 10.41 -8.73
C ILE A 36 4.75 11.20 -8.57
N SER A 37 4.62 12.51 -8.44
CA SER A 37 5.77 13.42 -8.29
C SER A 37 5.37 14.74 -7.60
N GLY A 38 6.36 15.57 -7.26
CA GLY A 38 6.14 16.89 -6.68
C GLY A 38 5.39 16.85 -5.34
N GLU A 39 4.50 17.82 -5.14
CA GLU A 39 3.70 17.99 -3.91
C GLU A 39 2.95 16.71 -3.51
N PHE A 40 2.40 15.97 -4.49
CA PHE A 40 1.70 14.73 -4.19
C PHE A 40 2.61 13.64 -3.62
N LEU A 41 3.87 13.56 -4.06
CA LEU A 41 4.83 12.62 -3.49
C LEU A 41 5.27 13.06 -2.08
N GLU A 42 5.43 14.37 -1.86
CA GLU A 42 5.72 14.93 -0.54
C GLU A 42 4.60 14.61 0.46
N GLU A 43 3.33 14.79 0.06
CA GLU A 43 2.17 14.41 0.87
C GLU A 43 2.20 12.92 1.28
N ILE A 44 2.61 12.02 0.37
CA ILE A 44 2.73 10.60 0.69
C ILE A 44 3.85 10.36 1.71
N TYR A 45 5.00 11.03 1.58
CA TYR A 45 6.08 10.91 2.55
C TYR A 45 5.69 11.48 3.93
N GLU A 46 4.99 12.61 3.97
CA GLU A 46 4.47 13.19 5.21
C GLU A 46 3.42 12.27 5.86
N MET A 47 2.51 11.70 5.07
CA MET A 47 1.48 10.80 5.59
C MET A 47 2.06 9.52 6.23
N PHE A 48 3.25 9.10 5.83
CA PHE A 48 3.94 7.92 6.34
C PHE A 48 5.21 8.26 7.15
N ASP A 49 5.40 9.50 7.59
CA ASP A 49 6.59 9.96 8.31
C ASP A 49 6.85 9.17 9.61
N PHE A 50 5.79 8.63 10.22
CA PHE A 50 5.82 7.77 11.40
C PHE A 50 6.50 6.40 11.15
N VAL A 51 6.73 6.02 9.88
CA VAL A 51 7.40 4.78 9.50
C VAL A 51 8.87 5.09 9.18
N GLU A 52 9.74 4.96 10.19
CA GLU A 52 11.18 5.21 10.03
C GLU A 52 11.84 4.25 9.03
N ASP A 53 11.48 2.96 9.06
CA ASP A 53 11.98 1.94 8.16
C ASP A 53 10.90 1.52 7.15
N LYS A 54 10.98 2.04 5.93
CA LYS A 54 10.02 1.73 4.86
C LYS A 54 10.02 0.24 4.47
N SER A 55 11.07 -0.54 4.77
CA SER A 55 11.14 -1.96 4.43
C SER A 55 10.04 -2.80 5.10
N VAL A 56 9.50 -2.31 6.22
CA VAL A 56 8.41 -2.98 6.97
C VAL A 56 7.06 -2.89 6.26
N LEU A 57 6.93 -2.00 5.28
CA LEU A 57 5.70 -1.83 4.51
C LEU A 57 5.46 -3.05 3.61
N HIS A 58 4.26 -3.60 3.66
CA HIS A 58 3.87 -4.75 2.85
C HIS A 58 2.40 -4.66 2.47
N LEU A 59 2.07 -5.18 1.30
CA LEU A 59 0.69 -5.40 0.92
C LEU A 59 0.14 -6.59 1.69
N PHE A 60 -1.16 -6.57 1.97
CA PHE A 60 -1.85 -7.79 2.38
C PHE A 60 -1.78 -8.84 1.26
N PRO A 61 -1.92 -10.15 1.56
CA PRO A 61 -2.03 -11.17 0.52
C PRO A 61 -3.16 -10.87 -0.48
N ILE A 62 -2.99 -11.28 -1.74
CA ILE A 62 -3.97 -11.05 -2.82
C ILE A 62 -5.35 -11.67 -2.49
N GLU A 63 -5.37 -12.76 -1.74
CA GLU A 63 -6.58 -13.43 -1.24
C GLU A 63 -7.39 -12.55 -0.27
N GLU A 64 -6.80 -11.46 0.24
CA GLU A 64 -7.46 -10.50 1.10
C GLU A 64 -8.05 -9.30 0.35
N MET A 65 -7.78 -9.12 -0.96
CA MET A 65 -8.29 -7.98 -1.73
C MET A 65 -9.82 -7.90 -1.78
N ASP A 66 -10.51 -9.04 -1.74
CA ASP A 66 -11.98 -9.10 -1.72
C ASP A 66 -12.59 -8.92 -0.33
N LYS A 67 -11.75 -8.93 0.72
CA LYS A 67 -12.22 -8.82 2.09
C LYS A 67 -12.57 -7.36 2.36
N LYS A 68 -13.87 -7.05 2.40
CA LYS A 68 -14.45 -5.74 2.76
C LYS A 68 -14.04 -5.17 4.14
N LYS A 69 -13.14 -5.82 4.88
CA LYS A 69 -12.82 -5.50 6.29
C LYS A 69 -11.31 -5.62 6.57
N VAL A 70 -10.50 -4.78 5.94
CA VAL A 70 -9.08 -4.65 6.36
C VAL A 70 -8.97 -3.69 7.56
N VAL A 71 -9.77 -2.62 7.61
CA VAL A 71 -9.73 -1.64 8.72
C VAL A 71 -10.31 -2.20 10.04
N ALA A 72 -11.31 -3.08 9.98
CA ALA A 72 -11.98 -3.58 11.19
C ALA A 72 -11.13 -4.56 12.02
N ARG A 73 -10.26 -5.36 11.40
CA ARG A 73 -9.52 -6.42 12.13
C ARG A 73 -8.35 -5.90 12.95
N ARG A 74 -7.68 -4.81 12.54
CA ARG A 74 -6.62 -4.19 13.36
C ARG A 74 -7.19 -3.52 14.60
N ALA A 75 -8.32 -2.80 14.48
CA ALA A 75 -9.00 -2.20 15.63
C ALA A 75 -9.50 -3.26 16.63
N GLU A 76 -10.04 -4.38 16.15
CA GLU A 76 -10.51 -5.47 17.01
C GLU A 76 -9.35 -6.21 17.71
N LYS A 77 -8.20 -6.36 17.05
CA LYS A 77 -7.02 -7.01 17.64
C LYS A 77 -6.31 -6.12 18.66
N ILE A 78 -6.28 -4.80 18.46
CA ILE A 78 -5.76 -3.83 19.44
C ILE A 78 -6.68 -3.76 20.66
N SER A 79 -8.00 -3.80 20.47
CA SER A 79 -8.98 -3.83 21.57
C SER A 79 -8.86 -5.07 22.46
N LYS A 80 -8.49 -6.24 21.90
CA LYS A 80 -8.34 -7.50 22.65
C LYS A 80 -7.01 -7.66 23.38
N LEU A 81 -6.08 -6.72 23.19
CA LEU A 81 -4.78 -6.67 23.88
C LEU A 81 -4.77 -5.65 25.04
N ALA A 82 -5.88 -4.93 25.23
CA ALA A 82 -6.06 -3.91 26.27
C ALA A 82 -6.86 -4.42 27.49
N ASP A 83 -7.20 -5.72 27.51
CA ASP A 83 -7.75 -6.48 28.65
C ASP A 83 -6.68 -7.47 29.16
#